data_AF-A0A0P8A0U3-F1
#
_entry.id   AF-A0A0P8A0U3-F1
#
_cell.length_a   1.000
_cell.length_b   1.000
_cell.length_c   1.000
_cell.angle_alpha   90.00
_cell.angle_beta   90.00
_cell.angle_gamma   90.00
#
_symmetry.space_group_name_H-M   'P 1'
#
loop_
_entity.id
_entity.type
_entity.pdbx_description
1 polymer ?
#
loop_
_entity_poly.entity_id
_entity_poly.type
_entity_poly.pdbx_seq_one_letter_code
_entity_poly.pdbx_strand_id
1 'polypeptide(L)'
;MKKFVVLLIILWFASSFPAAAFITDEIEWAPAVEGTLYKGNNLTNGPYMVKAVQFPSPVRGFKNFKGEIIPETSVDPMVYLEVYKDGTFLKEALLTMQSGPELDPDYEFRISAVEFLPGNSREWVMEYYKPWAKVAVSLRGKPELNVTVTTEKASYTSSSDQVITAKVTIKNNGDAIAKNVDVFLNPDELVLRGGGTGQLHQSYLELKKDESKSFEVVFLVPDVVDQTNYSLSADTKSIDVKNLEYKSSGSVSITVSPQTELLFSKQSLQQEPHISQ
;
A
#
# COMPACT_ATOMS: atom_id res chain seq x y z
N MET A 1 24.62 40.08 24.73
CA MET A 1 25.30 38.91 24.13
C MET A 1 24.91 37.57 24.79
N LYS A 2 25.00 37.38 26.12
CA LYS A 2 24.62 36.11 26.78
C LYS A 2 23.19 35.60 26.49
N LYS A 3 22.19 36.49 26.41
CA LYS A 3 20.80 36.11 26.13
C LYS A 3 20.55 35.65 24.67
N PHE A 4 21.40 36.08 23.73
CA PHE A 4 21.30 35.72 22.31
C PHE A 4 21.90 34.33 22.03
N VAL A 5 22.97 33.97 22.76
CA VAL A 5 23.62 32.64 22.66
C VAL A 5 22.71 31.54 23.20
N VAL A 6 21.94 31.81 24.26
CA VAL A 6 20.98 30.84 24.81
C VAL A 6 19.82 30.58 23.85
N LEU A 7 19.35 31.59 23.12
CA LEU A 7 18.25 31.44 22.14
C LEU A 7 18.69 30.58 20.94
N LEU A 8 19.93 30.74 20.46
CA LEU A 8 20.50 29.95 19.37
C LEU A 8 20.67 28.47 19.74
N ILE A 9 21.05 28.16 20.98
CA ILE A 9 21.19 26.78 21.45
C ILE A 9 19.82 26.09 21.55
N ILE A 10 18.80 26.78 22.04
CA ILE A 10 17.43 26.23 22.12
C ILE A 10 16.84 26.00 20.71
N LEU A 11 17.10 26.91 19.77
CA LEU A 11 16.66 26.73 18.38
C LEU A 11 17.35 25.54 17.69
N TRP A 12 18.62 25.27 18.02
CA TRP A 12 19.39 24.15 17.49
C TRP A 12 18.90 22.79 18.04
N PHE A 13 18.52 22.73 19.32
CA PHE A 13 17.93 21.53 19.92
C PHE A 13 16.48 21.28 19.51
N ALA A 14 15.73 22.32 19.13
CA ALA A 14 14.36 22.20 18.63
C ALA A 14 14.26 21.77 17.15
N SER A 15 15.35 21.92 16.37
CA SER A 15 15.40 21.49 14.96
C SER A 15 15.84 20.04 14.75
N SER A 16 16.31 19.37 15.80
CA SER A 16 16.45 17.91 15.79
C SER A 16 15.08 17.28 15.98
N PHE A 17 14.27 17.31 14.92
CA PHE A 17 13.19 16.34 14.76
C PHE A 17 13.81 14.96 15.00
N PRO A 18 13.24 14.11 15.87
CA PRO A 18 13.67 12.74 15.93
C PRO A 18 13.47 12.18 14.52
N ALA A 19 14.55 11.95 13.78
CA ALA A 19 14.50 11.05 12.65
C ALA A 19 13.97 9.75 13.25
N ALA A 20 12.72 9.41 12.94
CA ALA A 20 12.12 8.19 13.43
C ALA A 20 13.06 7.06 12.99
N ALA A 21 13.77 6.47 13.94
CA ALA A 21 14.66 5.37 13.69
C ALA A 21 13.77 4.17 13.40
N PHE A 22 13.48 3.94 12.12
CA PHE A 22 12.83 2.73 11.67
C PHE A 22 13.87 1.64 11.49
N ILE A 23 13.45 0.39 11.66
CA ILE A 23 14.33 -0.77 11.47
C ILE A 23 14.44 -1.01 9.97
N THR A 24 15.62 -0.77 9.41
CA THR A 24 15.86 -0.84 7.96
C THR A 24 15.62 -2.24 7.39
N ASP A 25 15.84 -3.28 8.20
CA ASP A 25 15.65 -4.68 7.82
C ASP A 25 14.18 -5.07 7.73
N GLU A 26 13.27 -4.27 8.28
CA GLU A 26 11.83 -4.44 8.17
C GLU A 26 11.24 -3.73 6.93
N ILE A 27 12.07 -3.07 6.11
CA ILE A 27 11.62 -2.46 4.86
C ILE A 27 11.27 -3.56 3.86
N GLU A 28 9.98 -3.65 3.55
CA GLU A 28 9.47 -4.47 2.47
C GLU A 28 9.49 -3.71 1.14
N TRP A 29 9.65 -4.46 0.06
CA TRP A 29 9.82 -3.91 -1.28
C TRP A 29 8.71 -4.42 -2.19
N ALA A 30 8.13 -3.51 -2.97
CA ALA A 30 7.20 -3.84 -4.03
C ALA A 30 7.90 -4.69 -5.12
N PRO A 31 7.13 -5.46 -5.92
CA PRO A 31 7.66 -6.19 -7.06
C PRO A 31 8.56 -5.31 -7.93
N ALA A 32 9.72 -5.85 -8.29
CA ALA A 32 10.69 -5.12 -9.08
C ALA A 32 10.23 -5.01 -10.54
N VAL A 33 10.56 -3.87 -11.16
CA VAL A 33 10.61 -3.77 -12.62
C VAL A 33 12.03 -4.10 -13.05
N GLU A 34 12.18 -5.09 -13.93
CA GLU A 34 13.47 -5.53 -14.44
C GLU A 34 13.68 -5.12 -15.89
N GLY A 35 14.93 -4.88 -16.28
CA GLY A 35 15.27 -4.55 -17.67
C GLY A 35 16.73 -4.81 -17.99
N THR A 36 16.98 -5.27 -19.23
CA THR A 36 18.34 -5.39 -19.78
C THR A 36 18.78 -4.05 -20.35
N LEU A 37 19.81 -3.45 -19.75
CA LEU A 37 20.36 -2.18 -20.15
C LEU A 37 21.66 -2.35 -20.93
N TYR A 38 21.72 -1.71 -22.08
CA TYR A 38 22.95 -1.38 -22.80
C TYR A 38 23.33 0.07 -22.48
N LYS A 39 24.54 0.50 -22.85
CA LYS A 39 24.97 1.89 -22.67
C LYS A 39 23.99 2.85 -23.36
N GLY A 40 23.49 3.82 -22.62
CA GLY A 40 22.51 4.82 -23.05
C GLY A 40 21.06 4.44 -22.77
N ASN A 41 20.75 3.15 -22.54
CA ASN A 41 19.41 2.70 -22.17
C ASN A 41 19.05 3.12 -20.74
N ASN A 42 17.75 3.17 -20.48
CA ASN A 42 17.20 3.44 -19.17
C ASN A 42 16.10 2.44 -18.80
N LEU A 43 15.79 2.38 -17.51
CA LEU A 43 14.68 1.64 -16.92
C LEU A 43 13.96 2.56 -15.93
N THR A 44 12.63 2.56 -15.96
CA THR A 44 11.80 3.42 -15.12
C THR A 44 10.87 2.60 -14.23
N ASN A 45 10.72 3.00 -12.97
CA ASN A 45 9.70 2.48 -12.07
C ASN A 45 9.16 3.63 -11.20
N GLY A 46 7.88 3.97 -11.39
CA GLY A 46 7.27 5.15 -10.75
C GLY A 46 8.05 6.43 -11.08
N PRO A 47 8.41 7.25 -10.07
CA PRO A 47 9.15 8.51 -10.30
C PRO A 47 10.64 8.28 -10.56
N TYR A 48 11.15 7.05 -10.42
CA TYR A 48 12.56 6.75 -10.53
C TYR A 48 12.94 6.24 -11.91
N MET A 49 14.08 6.71 -12.40
CA MET A 49 14.71 6.24 -13.63
C MET A 49 16.17 5.93 -13.36
N VAL A 50 16.64 4.79 -13.86
CA VAL A 50 18.06 4.44 -13.88
C VAL A 50 18.55 4.40 -15.32
N LYS A 51 19.72 4.96 -15.59
CA LYS A 51 20.32 5.03 -16.92
C LYS A 51 21.71 4.41 -16.90
N ALA A 52 21.95 3.43 -17.77
CA ALA A 52 23.27 2.83 -17.91
C ALA A 52 24.18 3.75 -18.72
N VAL A 53 25.24 4.23 -18.09
CA VAL A 53 26.14 5.24 -18.69
C VAL A 53 27.50 4.69 -19.04
N GLN A 54 27.99 3.69 -18.30
CA GLN A 54 29.30 3.10 -18.57
C GLN A 54 29.38 1.62 -18.17
N PHE A 55 30.11 0.87 -18.98
CA PHE A 55 30.53 -0.51 -18.76
C PHE A 55 32.07 -0.60 -18.87
N PRO A 56 32.72 -1.67 -18.41
CA PRO A 56 34.13 -1.93 -18.68
C PRO A 56 34.48 -1.81 -20.15
N SER A 57 35.66 -1.27 -20.44
CA SER A 57 36.13 -1.10 -21.82
C SER A 57 36.31 -2.46 -22.52
N PRO A 58 36.16 -2.52 -23.86
CA PRO A 58 36.44 -3.75 -24.59
C PRO A 58 37.90 -4.18 -24.44
N VAL A 59 38.12 -5.49 -24.51
CA VAL A 59 39.43 -6.12 -24.48
C VAL A 59 39.75 -6.81 -25.81
N ARG A 60 41.01 -7.19 -26.02
CA ARG A 60 41.40 -7.98 -27.19
C ARG A 60 40.78 -9.37 -27.10
N GLY A 61 40.45 -9.94 -28.25
CA GLY A 61 39.94 -11.30 -28.34
C GLY A 61 40.96 -12.24 -28.98
N PHE A 62 40.94 -13.50 -28.56
CA PHE A 62 41.67 -14.58 -29.21
C PHE A 62 40.74 -15.73 -29.55
N LYS A 63 41.16 -16.57 -30.50
CA LYS A 63 40.42 -17.76 -30.89
C LYS A 63 40.82 -18.92 -29.98
N ASN A 64 39.88 -19.47 -29.22
CA ASN A 64 40.13 -20.62 -28.36
C ASN A 64 40.30 -21.93 -29.17
N PHE A 65 40.61 -23.05 -28.51
CA PHE A 65 40.80 -24.36 -29.16
C PHE A 65 39.55 -24.88 -29.89
N LYS A 66 38.36 -24.38 -29.56
CA LYS A 66 37.09 -24.70 -30.23
C LYS A 66 36.78 -23.78 -31.41
N GLY A 67 37.61 -22.78 -31.64
CA GLY A 67 37.46 -21.82 -32.71
C GLY A 67 36.55 -20.62 -32.37
N GLU A 68 36.17 -20.44 -31.11
CA GLU A 68 35.34 -19.33 -30.65
C GLU A 68 36.21 -18.13 -30.28
N ILE A 69 35.73 -16.92 -30.57
CA ILE A 69 36.41 -15.67 -30.16
C ILE A 69 35.97 -15.34 -28.73
N ILE A 70 36.92 -15.30 -27.81
CA ILE A 70 36.73 -14.96 -26.40
C ILE A 70 37.72 -13.87 -26.00
N PRO A 71 37.45 -13.09 -24.94
CA PRO A 71 38.39 -12.10 -24.45
C PRO A 71 39.70 -12.74 -23.96
N GLU A 72 40.84 -12.13 -24.27
CA GLU A 72 42.18 -12.53 -23.79
C GLU A 72 42.30 -12.45 -22.27
N THR A 73 41.58 -11.51 -21.66
CA THR A 73 41.48 -11.35 -20.21
C THR A 73 40.01 -11.31 -19.84
N SER A 74 39.60 -12.17 -18.90
CA SER A 74 38.22 -12.15 -18.39
C SER A 74 37.91 -10.77 -17.83
N VAL A 75 36.75 -10.22 -18.21
CA VAL A 75 36.29 -8.93 -17.71
C VAL A 75 35.48 -9.13 -16.45
N ASP A 76 35.71 -8.31 -15.43
CA ASP A 76 34.83 -8.25 -14.26
C ASP A 76 33.58 -7.42 -14.61
N PRO A 77 32.38 -8.03 -14.73
CA PRO A 77 31.21 -7.32 -15.19
C PRO A 77 30.72 -6.32 -14.13
N MET A 78 30.51 -5.08 -14.58
CA MET A 78 29.94 -4.01 -13.77
C MET A 78 29.19 -3.04 -14.67
N VAL A 79 28.28 -2.28 -14.08
CA VAL A 79 27.57 -1.19 -14.76
C VAL A 79 27.52 0.03 -13.84
N TYR A 80 27.90 1.16 -14.41
CA TYR A 80 27.72 2.45 -13.78
C TYR A 80 26.40 3.07 -14.27
N LEU A 81 25.60 3.49 -13.30
CA LEU A 81 24.25 3.99 -13.49
C LEU A 81 24.16 5.43 -13.00
N GLU A 82 23.43 6.25 -13.72
CA GLU A 82 22.88 7.51 -13.20
C GLU A 82 21.43 7.26 -12.77
N VAL A 83 21.07 7.77 -11.60
CA VAL A 83 19.73 7.63 -11.01
C VAL A 83 19.06 8.99 -10.97
N TYR A 84 17.80 9.01 -11.38
CA TYR A 84 16.98 10.22 -11.45
C TYR A 84 15.66 10.00 -10.72
N LYS A 85 15.14 11.07 -10.15
CA LYS A 85 13.78 11.15 -9.60
C LYS A 85 13.05 12.31 -10.27
N ASP A 86 11.92 12.05 -10.92
CA ASP A 86 11.11 13.04 -11.62
C ASP A 86 11.96 13.89 -12.61
N GLY A 87 12.88 13.23 -13.31
CA GLY A 87 13.80 13.85 -14.27
C GLY A 87 14.99 14.61 -13.65
N THR A 88 15.06 14.75 -12.33
CA THR A 88 16.19 15.39 -11.63
C THR A 88 17.23 14.35 -11.26
N PHE A 89 18.50 14.62 -11.56
CA PHE A 89 19.61 13.75 -11.15
C PHE A 89 19.67 13.64 -9.63
N LEU A 90 19.72 12.40 -9.15
CA LEU A 90 19.73 12.08 -7.72
C LEU A 90 21.12 11.63 -7.28
N LYS A 91 21.67 10.60 -7.93
CA LYS A 91 22.99 10.04 -7.62
C LYS A 91 23.53 9.15 -8.73
N GLU A 92 24.77 8.74 -8.55
CA GLU A 92 25.39 7.66 -9.32
C GLU A 92 25.37 6.36 -8.50
N ALA A 93 25.36 5.22 -9.20
CA ALA A 93 25.44 3.90 -8.59
C ALA A 93 26.36 2.99 -9.41
N LEU A 94 27.17 2.19 -8.72
CA LEU A 94 27.99 1.15 -9.35
C LEU A 94 27.47 -0.21 -8.92
N LEU A 95 26.96 -0.98 -9.88
CA LEU A 95 26.53 -2.35 -9.63
C LEU A 95 27.57 -3.33 -10.16
N THR A 96 27.85 -4.35 -9.36
CA THR A 96 28.71 -5.48 -9.70
C THR A 96 27.97 -6.79 -9.37
N MET A 97 28.52 -7.94 -9.77
CA MET A 97 27.97 -9.24 -9.38
C MET A 97 28.06 -9.51 -7.86
N GLN A 98 28.91 -8.78 -7.14
CA GLN A 98 29.17 -8.99 -5.71
C GLN A 98 28.55 -7.90 -4.83
N SER A 99 28.12 -6.78 -5.42
CA SER A 99 27.47 -5.70 -4.66
C SER A 99 26.07 -6.12 -4.24
N GLY A 100 25.71 -5.78 -3.00
CA GLY A 100 24.31 -5.77 -2.58
C GLY A 100 23.49 -4.72 -3.35
N PRO A 101 22.18 -4.65 -3.08
CA PRO A 101 21.35 -3.61 -3.66
C PRO A 101 21.84 -2.21 -3.26
N GLU A 102 21.83 -1.29 -4.22
CA GLU A 102 22.01 0.13 -3.96
C GLU A 102 20.71 0.70 -3.38
N LEU A 103 20.78 1.25 -2.17
CA LEU A 103 19.62 1.78 -1.45
C LEU A 103 19.59 3.30 -1.52
N ASP A 104 18.39 3.85 -1.67
CA ASP A 104 18.13 5.26 -1.40
C ASP A 104 18.33 5.59 0.09
N PRO A 105 18.93 6.75 0.46
CA PRO A 105 19.02 7.15 1.87
C PRO A 105 17.67 7.23 2.59
N ASP A 106 16.60 7.58 1.87
CA ASP A 106 15.24 7.62 2.43
C ASP A 106 14.52 6.26 2.34
N TYR A 107 15.19 5.22 1.82
CA TYR A 107 14.66 3.86 1.64
C TYR A 107 13.38 3.81 0.80
N GLU A 108 13.15 4.76 -0.10
CA GLU A 108 11.94 4.78 -0.95
C GLU A 108 12.10 3.94 -2.24
N PHE A 109 13.33 3.61 -2.64
CA PHE A 109 13.60 2.69 -3.73
C PHE A 109 14.94 1.95 -3.52
N ARG A 110 15.12 0.86 -4.25
CA ARG A 110 16.40 0.14 -4.37
C ARG A 110 16.68 -0.27 -5.80
N ILE A 111 17.96 -0.39 -6.12
CA ILE A 111 18.44 -0.89 -7.41
C ILE A 111 19.29 -2.12 -7.17
N SER A 112 19.00 -3.21 -7.86
CA SER A 112 19.77 -4.45 -7.78
C SER A 112 20.31 -4.86 -9.14
N ALA A 113 21.48 -5.47 -9.14
CA ALA A 113 21.90 -6.30 -10.26
C ALA A 113 21.14 -7.63 -10.23
N VAL A 114 20.60 -8.04 -11.37
CA VAL A 114 19.96 -9.35 -11.55
C VAL A 114 20.91 -10.29 -12.28
N GLU A 115 21.51 -9.80 -13.35
CA GLU A 115 22.37 -10.58 -14.22
C GLU A 115 23.34 -9.65 -14.96
N PHE A 116 24.50 -10.16 -15.31
CA PHE A 116 25.45 -9.47 -16.17
C PHE A 116 25.88 -10.37 -17.33
N LEU A 117 26.30 -9.73 -18.42
CA LEU A 117 27.06 -10.40 -19.46
C LEU A 117 28.29 -11.09 -18.82
N PRO A 118 28.47 -12.42 -18.99
CA PRO A 118 29.60 -13.14 -18.43
C PRO A 118 30.95 -12.54 -18.87
N GLY A 119 31.93 -12.54 -17.96
CA GLY A 119 33.24 -11.93 -18.20
C GLY A 119 34.06 -12.53 -19.35
N ASN A 120 33.73 -13.76 -19.75
CA ASN A 120 34.35 -14.50 -20.84
C ASN A 120 33.54 -14.42 -22.16
N SER A 121 32.52 -13.58 -22.23
CA SER A 121 31.68 -13.43 -23.42
C SER A 121 32.37 -12.69 -24.55
N ARG A 122 32.04 -13.07 -25.80
CA ARG A 122 32.56 -12.43 -27.03
C ARG A 122 32.21 -10.95 -27.10
N GLU A 123 31.10 -10.53 -26.50
CA GLU A 123 30.60 -9.16 -26.48
C GLU A 123 31.47 -8.20 -25.66
N TRP A 124 32.52 -8.69 -24.99
CA TRP A 124 33.58 -7.87 -24.40
C TRP A 124 34.73 -7.59 -25.37
N VAL A 125 34.79 -8.28 -26.51
CA VAL A 125 35.87 -8.14 -27.48
C VAL A 125 35.64 -6.91 -28.37
N MET A 126 36.69 -6.14 -28.66
CA MET A 126 36.62 -4.85 -29.40
C MET A 126 35.73 -4.89 -30.64
N GLU A 127 35.83 -5.93 -31.46
CA GLU A 127 35.09 -6.09 -32.71
C GLU A 127 33.60 -6.39 -32.51
N TYR A 128 33.21 -6.88 -31.33
CA TYR A 128 31.85 -7.32 -31.00
C TYR A 128 31.27 -6.57 -29.80
N TYR A 129 31.91 -5.48 -29.38
CA TYR A 129 31.67 -4.84 -28.10
C TYR A 129 30.21 -4.40 -27.95
N LYS A 130 29.49 -5.09 -27.06
CA LYS A 130 28.07 -4.86 -26.80
C LYS A 130 27.67 -5.36 -25.41
N PRO A 131 28.26 -4.78 -24.34
CA PRO A 131 27.97 -5.22 -22.99
C PRO A 131 26.56 -4.84 -22.56
N TRP A 132 26.01 -5.63 -21.64
CA TRP A 132 24.72 -5.40 -21.02
C TRP A 132 24.71 -5.84 -19.57
N ALA A 133 23.77 -5.28 -18.81
CA ALA A 133 23.42 -5.72 -17.47
C ALA A 133 21.90 -5.78 -17.34
N LYS A 134 21.38 -6.81 -16.69
CA LYS A 134 19.99 -6.88 -16.26
C LYS A 134 19.90 -6.29 -14.87
N VAL A 135 19.11 -5.23 -14.72
CA VAL A 135 18.92 -4.51 -13.46
C VAL A 135 17.47 -4.59 -13.03
N ALA A 136 17.25 -4.50 -11.73
CA ALA A 136 15.93 -4.46 -11.10
C ALA A 136 15.80 -3.17 -10.30
N VAL A 137 14.66 -2.49 -10.45
CA VAL A 137 14.29 -1.34 -9.62
C VAL A 137 13.02 -1.69 -8.84
N SER A 138 13.12 -1.70 -7.51
CA SER A 138 11.98 -1.88 -6.62
C SER A 138 11.66 -0.58 -5.89
N LEU A 139 10.38 -0.26 -5.78
CA LEU A 139 9.90 0.78 -4.88
C LEU A 139 9.68 0.20 -3.49
N ARG A 140 9.71 1.05 -2.47
CA ARG A 140 9.31 0.67 -1.13
C ARG A 140 7.86 0.17 -1.14
N GLY A 141 7.64 -1.00 -0.54
CA GLY A 141 6.30 -1.53 -0.31
C GLY A 141 5.53 -0.62 0.66
N LYS A 142 4.24 -0.46 0.41
CA LYS A 142 3.33 0.28 1.28
C LYS A 142 2.11 -0.58 1.58
N PRO A 143 1.55 -0.51 2.80
CA PRO A 143 0.29 -1.14 3.08
C PRO A 143 -0.82 -0.47 2.27
N GLU A 144 -1.80 -1.27 1.87
CA GLU A 144 -3.01 -0.79 1.22
C GLU A 144 -4.19 -1.58 1.78
N LEU A 145 -4.88 -0.97 2.75
CA LEU A 145 -6.02 -1.61 3.37
C LEU A 145 -7.26 -1.40 2.50
N ASN A 146 -7.93 -2.49 2.15
CA ASN A 146 -9.25 -2.48 1.56
C ASN A 146 -10.27 -2.85 2.64
N VAL A 147 -11.30 -2.02 2.80
CA VAL A 147 -12.33 -2.17 3.81
C VAL A 147 -13.66 -2.39 3.12
N THR A 148 -14.31 -3.49 3.44
CA THR A 148 -15.63 -3.84 2.90
C THR A 148 -16.59 -4.04 4.05
N VAL A 149 -17.71 -3.33 3.99
CA VAL A 149 -18.86 -3.56 4.88
C VAL A 149 -19.95 -4.24 4.08
N THR A 150 -20.49 -5.33 4.58
CA THR A 150 -21.59 -6.05 3.95
C THR A 150 -22.66 -6.40 4.97
N THR A 151 -23.89 -6.52 4.52
CA THR A 151 -25.00 -7.08 5.29
C THR A 151 -25.58 -8.29 4.58
N GLU A 152 -26.32 -9.13 5.32
CA GLU A 152 -27.01 -10.29 4.74
C GLU A 152 -28.04 -9.89 3.66
N LYS A 153 -28.64 -8.70 3.81
CA LYS A 153 -29.64 -8.13 2.90
C LYS A 153 -29.40 -6.65 2.71
N ALA A 154 -29.75 -6.14 1.52
CA ALA A 154 -29.74 -4.70 1.25
C ALA A 154 -31.02 -4.00 1.74
N SER A 155 -32.09 -4.75 2.01
CA SER A 155 -33.36 -4.21 2.45
C SER A 155 -34.04 -5.06 3.53
N TYR A 156 -34.78 -4.38 4.40
CA TYR A 156 -35.51 -4.94 5.53
C TYR A 156 -36.89 -4.29 5.65
N THR A 157 -37.80 -4.98 6.34
CA THR A 157 -39.08 -4.41 6.76
C THR A 157 -39.02 -4.17 8.25
N SER A 158 -39.47 -2.99 8.69
CA SER A 158 -39.64 -2.62 10.10
C SER A 158 -40.23 -3.78 10.90
N SER A 159 -39.50 -4.26 11.90
CA SER A 159 -39.92 -5.37 12.76
C SER A 159 -38.99 -5.51 13.96
N SER A 160 -39.56 -5.59 15.17
CA SER A 160 -38.83 -5.79 16.43
C SER A 160 -38.05 -7.11 16.51
N ASP A 161 -38.44 -8.09 15.70
CA ASP A 161 -37.88 -9.45 15.76
C ASP A 161 -36.76 -9.66 14.73
N GLN A 162 -36.55 -8.70 13.84
CA GLN A 162 -35.53 -8.75 12.80
C GLN A 162 -34.24 -8.03 13.21
N VAL A 163 -33.14 -8.46 12.60
CA VAL A 163 -31.80 -7.95 12.87
C VAL A 163 -31.04 -7.73 11.59
N ILE A 164 -30.08 -6.81 11.65
CA ILE A 164 -29.11 -6.55 10.61
C ILE A 164 -27.77 -7.07 11.10
N THR A 165 -27.29 -8.17 10.52
CA THR A 165 -25.91 -8.63 10.72
C THR A 165 -25.01 -7.90 9.73
N ALA A 166 -24.15 -7.04 10.24
CA ALA A 166 -23.13 -6.37 9.45
C ALA A 166 -21.78 -7.07 9.64
N LYS A 167 -21.11 -7.35 8.52
CA LYS A 167 -19.77 -7.91 8.50
C LYS A 167 -18.80 -6.88 7.95
N VAL A 168 -17.77 -6.57 8.72
CA VAL A 168 -16.65 -5.74 8.27
C VAL A 168 -15.49 -6.66 7.93
N THR A 169 -14.96 -6.52 6.72
CA THR A 169 -13.77 -7.24 6.25
C THR A 169 -12.69 -6.25 5.91
N ILE A 170 -11.49 -6.48 6.42
CA ILE A 170 -10.30 -5.67 6.17
C ILE A 170 -9.29 -6.60 5.53
N LYS A 171 -8.75 -6.21 4.38
CA LYS A 171 -7.72 -6.96 3.67
C LYS A 171 -6.55 -6.03 3.34
N ASN A 172 -5.32 -6.45 3.62
CA ASN A 172 -4.15 -5.73 3.14
C ASN A 172 -3.78 -6.23 1.73
N ASN A 173 -4.08 -5.41 0.71
CA ASN A 173 -3.69 -5.66 -0.68
C ASN A 173 -2.36 -4.99 -1.05
N GLY A 174 -1.72 -4.30 -0.10
CA GLY A 174 -0.46 -3.61 -0.33
C GLY A 174 0.73 -4.54 -0.44
N ASP A 175 1.89 -3.92 -0.68
CA ASP A 175 3.18 -4.60 -0.82
C ASP A 175 4.01 -4.62 0.48
N ALA A 176 3.41 -4.20 1.59
CA ALA A 176 4.04 -4.24 2.91
C ALA A 176 3.01 -4.51 4.02
N ILE A 177 3.49 -4.94 5.17
CA ILE A 177 2.72 -5.13 6.39
C ILE A 177 2.12 -3.79 6.84
N ALA A 178 0.84 -3.82 7.23
CA ALA A 178 0.20 -2.74 7.96
C ALA A 178 0.32 -2.99 9.46
N LYS A 179 0.91 -2.07 10.22
CA LYS A 179 1.04 -2.17 11.69
C LYS A 179 -0.01 -1.33 12.39
N ASN A 180 -0.36 -1.69 13.62
CA ASN A 180 -1.34 -1.01 14.47
C ASN A 180 -2.62 -0.68 13.72
N VAL A 181 -3.24 -1.70 13.11
CA VAL A 181 -4.45 -1.54 12.33
C VAL A 181 -5.62 -1.34 13.29
N ASP A 182 -6.17 -0.13 13.27
CA ASP A 182 -7.32 0.29 14.05
C ASP A 182 -8.54 0.36 13.13
N VAL A 183 -9.66 -0.26 13.53
CA VAL A 183 -10.87 -0.36 12.72
C VAL A 183 -12.08 0.09 13.52
N PHE A 184 -12.83 1.06 13.01
CA PHE A 184 -14.04 1.58 13.64
C PHE A 184 -15.23 1.45 12.69
N LEU A 185 -16.30 0.78 13.13
CA LEU A 185 -17.59 0.71 12.45
C LEU A 185 -18.51 1.81 12.98
N ASN A 186 -18.84 2.77 12.13
CA ASN A 186 -19.88 3.75 12.36
C ASN A 186 -21.26 3.15 12.01
N PRO A 187 -22.15 2.98 13.00
CA PRO A 187 -23.46 2.39 12.79
C PRO A 187 -24.52 3.38 12.29
N ASP A 188 -24.17 4.67 12.13
CA ASP A 188 -25.15 5.74 11.88
C ASP A 188 -26.19 5.78 13.02
N GLU A 189 -27.49 5.76 12.70
CA GLU A 189 -28.57 5.73 13.69
C GLU A 189 -28.96 4.29 14.13
N LEU A 190 -28.27 3.25 13.64
CA LEU A 190 -28.60 1.88 13.97
C LEU A 190 -28.22 1.51 15.41
N VAL A 191 -29.15 0.86 16.10
CA VAL A 191 -28.99 0.46 17.51
C VAL A 191 -28.46 -0.97 17.58
N LEU A 192 -27.45 -1.22 18.41
CA LEU A 192 -26.93 -2.56 18.68
C LEU A 192 -28.01 -3.45 19.32
N ARG A 193 -28.14 -4.71 18.86
CA ARG A 193 -29.06 -5.68 19.47
C ARG A 193 -28.66 -6.02 20.92
N GLY A 194 -27.38 -5.90 21.25
CA GLY A 194 -26.85 -6.13 22.58
C GLY A 194 -25.34 -5.91 22.65
N GLY A 195 -24.81 -5.93 23.88
CA GLY A 195 -23.40 -5.63 24.13
C GLY A 195 -23.10 -4.14 24.29
N GLY A 196 -21.82 -3.78 24.19
CA GLY A 196 -21.36 -2.40 24.30
C GLY A 196 -20.74 -1.91 23.00
N THR A 197 -20.53 -0.59 22.93
CA THR A 197 -19.91 0.08 21.78
C THR A 197 -18.50 -0.42 21.44
N GLY A 198 -17.83 -1.12 22.36
CA GLY A 198 -16.54 -1.77 22.08
C GLY A 198 -16.60 -2.83 20.97
N GLN A 199 -17.77 -3.35 20.60
CA GLN A 199 -17.92 -4.26 19.44
C GLN A 199 -17.75 -3.54 18.09
N LEU A 200 -17.94 -2.22 18.07
CA LEU A 200 -17.76 -1.37 16.89
C LEU A 200 -16.29 -1.09 16.60
N HIS A 201 -15.38 -1.52 17.48
CA HIS A 201 -13.96 -1.21 17.42
C HIS A 201 -13.13 -2.49 17.47
N GLN A 202 -12.20 -2.64 16.53
CA GLN A 202 -11.23 -3.73 16.53
C GLN A 202 -9.83 -3.18 16.31
N SER A 203 -8.84 -3.77 16.98
CA SER A 203 -7.43 -3.47 16.77
C SER A 203 -6.65 -4.74 16.47
N TYR A 204 -5.75 -4.64 15.50
CA TYR A 204 -4.83 -5.70 15.13
C TYR A 204 -3.41 -5.15 15.20
N LEU A 205 -2.51 -5.91 15.83
CA LEU A 205 -1.10 -5.52 15.94
C LEU A 205 -0.46 -5.35 14.55
N GLU A 206 -0.77 -6.28 13.65
CA GLU A 206 -0.34 -6.23 12.26
C GLU A 206 -1.35 -6.95 11.35
N LEU A 207 -1.30 -6.59 10.06
CA LEU A 207 -1.96 -7.28 8.97
C LEU A 207 -0.95 -7.49 7.84
N LYS A 208 -0.55 -8.74 7.62
CA LYS A 208 0.46 -9.10 6.61
C LYS A 208 -0.08 -8.89 5.20
N LYS A 209 0.83 -8.86 4.22
CA LYS A 209 0.46 -8.85 2.80
C LYS A 209 -0.52 -9.99 2.49
N ASP A 210 -1.58 -9.65 1.76
CA ASP A 210 -2.69 -10.54 1.40
C ASP A 210 -3.51 -11.10 2.56
N GLU A 211 -3.21 -10.73 3.82
CA GLU A 211 -3.97 -11.17 4.97
C GLU A 211 -5.31 -10.43 5.05
N SER A 212 -6.33 -11.16 5.50
CA SER A 212 -7.66 -10.62 5.77
C SER A 212 -8.12 -10.94 7.18
N LYS A 213 -8.76 -9.96 7.82
CA LYS A 213 -9.52 -10.13 9.07
C LYS A 213 -10.96 -9.68 8.85
N SER A 214 -11.86 -10.22 9.66
CA SER A 214 -13.25 -9.78 9.67
C SER A 214 -13.84 -9.90 11.06
N PHE A 215 -14.87 -9.11 11.32
CA PHE A 215 -15.71 -9.20 12.50
C PHE A 215 -17.15 -8.85 12.13
N GLU A 216 -18.08 -9.28 12.96
CA GLU A 216 -19.52 -9.11 12.75
C GLU A 216 -20.14 -8.36 13.92
N VAL A 217 -21.11 -7.51 13.60
CA VAL A 217 -21.89 -6.73 14.56
C VAL A 217 -23.36 -6.84 14.21
N VAL A 218 -24.21 -6.99 15.22
CA VAL A 218 -25.65 -7.21 15.04
C VAL A 218 -26.42 -6.00 15.53
N PHE A 219 -27.20 -5.40 14.64
CA PHE A 219 -28.08 -4.26 14.91
C PHE A 219 -29.55 -4.69 14.91
N LEU A 220 -30.38 -3.93 15.61
CA LEU A 220 -31.83 -3.99 15.51
C LEU A 220 -32.28 -3.37 14.19
N VAL A 221 -33.31 -3.94 13.56
CA VAL A 221 -34.02 -3.24 12.49
C VAL A 221 -34.84 -2.11 13.12
N PRO A 222 -34.64 -0.84 12.75
CA PRO A 222 -35.38 0.28 13.32
C PRO A 222 -36.87 0.23 12.98
N ASP A 223 -37.69 0.75 13.89
CA ASP A 223 -39.10 0.98 13.61
C ASP A 223 -39.30 2.29 12.84
N VAL A 224 -39.74 2.19 11.59
CA VAL A 224 -39.88 3.35 10.68
C VAL A 224 -41.32 3.51 10.18
N VAL A 225 -41.75 4.76 10.05
CA VAL A 225 -43.08 5.12 9.49
C VAL A 225 -43.00 5.31 7.97
N ASP A 226 -41.85 5.80 7.49
CA ASP A 226 -41.54 6.00 6.08
C ASP A 226 -40.29 5.20 5.70
N GLN A 227 -40.14 4.89 4.40
CA GLN A 227 -38.96 4.20 3.92
C GLN A 227 -37.70 5.04 4.19
N THR A 228 -36.73 4.46 4.90
CA THR A 228 -35.53 5.16 5.36
C THR A 228 -34.28 4.40 4.94
N ASN A 229 -33.22 5.12 4.58
CA ASN A 229 -31.91 4.54 4.27
C ASN A 229 -30.93 4.82 5.41
N TYR A 230 -30.22 3.79 5.84
CA TYR A 230 -29.15 3.85 6.84
C TYR A 230 -27.82 3.52 6.18
N SER A 231 -26.74 4.19 6.59
CA SER A 231 -25.40 3.97 6.04
C SER A 231 -24.45 3.40 7.07
N LEU A 232 -24.13 2.11 6.96
CA LEU A 232 -23.04 1.53 7.74
C LEU A 232 -21.70 1.84 7.07
N SER A 233 -20.76 2.41 7.81
CA SER A 233 -19.41 2.68 7.29
C SER A 233 -18.35 2.23 8.27
N ALA A 234 -17.23 1.73 7.76
CA ALA A 234 -16.09 1.37 8.56
C ALA A 234 -14.87 2.15 8.10
N ASP A 235 -14.19 2.77 9.06
CA ASP A 235 -12.94 3.50 8.87
C ASP A 235 -11.79 2.69 9.43
N THR A 236 -10.63 2.79 8.80
CA THR A 236 -9.40 2.17 9.26
C THR A 236 -8.26 3.15 9.28
N LYS A 237 -7.37 2.94 10.24
CA LYS A 237 -6.09 3.64 10.35
C LYS A 237 -5.00 2.61 10.59
N SER A 238 -3.87 2.74 9.91
CA SER A 238 -2.70 1.91 10.12
C SER A 238 -1.43 2.70 9.91
N ILE A 239 -0.28 2.13 10.27
CA ILE A 239 1.04 2.69 10.00
C ILE A 239 1.94 1.70 9.28
N ASP A 240 2.91 2.21 8.53
CA ASP A 240 4.00 1.38 8.00
C ASP A 240 5.24 1.37 8.92
N VAL A 241 6.30 0.69 8.48
CA VAL A 241 7.60 0.62 9.18
C VAL A 241 8.26 1.98 9.40
N LYS A 242 7.97 2.98 8.55
CA LYS A 242 8.43 4.37 8.71
C LYS A 242 7.49 5.22 9.57
N ASN A 243 6.50 4.60 10.20
CA ASN A 243 5.43 5.25 10.98
C ASN A 243 4.57 6.23 10.16
N LEU A 244 4.49 6.06 8.84
CA LEU A 244 3.58 6.84 8.02
C LEU A 244 2.17 6.29 8.14
N GLU A 245 1.20 7.18 8.28
CA GLU A 245 -0.20 6.83 8.49
C GLU A 245 -0.95 6.58 7.17
N TYR A 246 -1.74 5.51 7.14
CA TYR A 246 -2.61 5.13 6.02
C TYR A 246 -4.04 5.02 6.53
N LYS A 247 -4.99 5.50 5.72
CA LYS A 247 -6.42 5.47 6.03
C LYS A 247 -7.19 4.89 4.86
N SER A 248 -8.17 4.07 5.18
CA SER A 248 -9.11 3.51 4.22
C SER A 248 -10.49 3.41 4.86
N SER A 249 -11.53 3.49 4.03
CA SER A 249 -12.91 3.42 4.47
C SER A 249 -13.74 2.58 3.51
N GLY A 250 -14.81 1.96 4.02
CA GLY A 250 -15.82 1.26 3.22
C GLY A 250 -17.21 1.47 3.78
N SER A 251 -18.24 1.34 2.95
CA SER A 251 -19.62 1.56 3.40
C SER A 251 -20.64 0.71 2.64
N VAL A 252 -21.79 0.50 3.27
CA VAL A 252 -22.97 -0.14 2.67
C VAL A 252 -24.23 0.61 3.10
N SER A 253 -25.13 0.82 2.14
CA SER A 253 -26.45 1.40 2.39
C SER A 253 -27.47 0.28 2.60
N ILE A 254 -28.36 0.49 3.56
CA ILE A 254 -29.45 -0.43 3.89
C ILE A 254 -30.76 0.34 3.83
N THR A 255 -31.78 -0.24 3.20
CA THR A 255 -33.11 0.36 3.13
C THR A 255 -34.05 -0.36 4.10
N VAL A 256 -34.76 0.39 4.94
CA VAL A 256 -35.81 -0.14 5.82
C VAL A 256 -37.15 0.45 5.41
N SER A 257 -38.11 -0.42 5.11
CA SER A 257 -39.47 -0.02 4.74
C SER A 257 -40.44 -0.18 5.93
N PRO A 258 -41.48 0.67 6.04
CA PRO A 258 -42.45 0.57 7.11
C PRO A 258 -43.26 -0.74 7.06
N GLN A 259 -43.74 -1.19 8.21
CA GLN A 259 -44.65 -2.33 8.28
C GLN A 259 -46.06 -1.90 7.90
N THR A 260 -46.60 -2.47 6.82
CA THR A 260 -47.86 -2.03 6.17
C THR A 260 -49.10 -2.14 7.08
N GLU A 261 -49.07 -2.96 8.14
CA GLU A 261 -50.21 -3.11 9.06
C GLU A 261 -50.52 -1.84 9.88
N LEU A 262 -49.54 -0.93 10.06
CA LEU A 262 -49.74 0.33 10.80
C LEU A 262 -50.42 1.43 9.98
N LEU A 263 -50.48 1.32 8.65
CA LEU A 263 -51.11 2.34 7.79
C LEU A 263 -52.65 2.25 7.79
N PHE A 264 -53.23 1.09 8.13
CA PHE A 264 -54.67 0.87 8.07
C PHE A 264 -55.43 1.19 9.36
N SER A 265 -54.75 1.38 10.50
CA SER A 265 -55.43 1.67 11.78
C SER A 265 -55.78 3.16 11.98
N LYS A 266 -55.07 4.08 11.30
CA LYS A 266 -55.36 5.51 11.38
C LYS A 266 -56.56 5.96 10.53
N GLN A 267 -56.89 5.23 9.46
CA GLN A 267 -58.03 5.58 8.60
C GLN A 267 -59.37 5.05 9.14
N SER A 268 -59.37 4.02 10.00
CA SER A 268 -60.60 3.42 10.53
C SER A 268 -61.16 4.11 11.78
N LEU A 269 -60.40 5.01 12.42
CA LEU A 269 -60.86 5.75 13.61
C LEU A 269 -61.57 7.09 13.31
N GLN A 270 -61.78 7.44 12.04
CA GLN A 270 -62.44 8.70 11.63
C GLN A 270 -63.86 8.55 11.05
N GLN A 271 -64.44 7.35 11.05
CA GLN A 271 -65.85 7.15 10.68
C GLN A 271 -66.67 6.73 11.90
N GLU A 272 -67.07 7.70 12.71
CA GLU A 272 -68.27 7.55 13.54
C GLU A 272 -69.53 7.69 12.67
N PRO A 273 -70.55 6.84 12.84
CA PRO A 273 -71.78 6.92 12.07
C PRO A 273 -72.68 8.02 12.65
N HIS A 274 -72.94 9.06 11.87
CA HIS A 274 -74.08 9.95 12.12
C HIS A 274 -75.39 9.16 11.93
N ILE A 275 -75.98 8.74 13.04
CA ILE A 275 -77.39 8.33 13.12
C ILE A 275 -78.21 9.58 13.43
N SER A 276 -79.17 9.93 12.58
CA SER A 276 -80.38 10.73 12.90
C SER A 276 -81.39 10.57 11.76
N GLN A 277 -82.43 9.76 11.99
CA GLN A 277 -83.86 10.12 12.16
C GLN A 277 -84.59 10.45 10.86
#